data_AF-A0A2T3JVL1-F1
#
_entry.id   AF-A0A2T3JVL1-F1
#
_cell.length_a   1.000
_cell.length_b   1.000
_cell.length_c   1.000
_cell.angle_alpha   90.00
_cell.angle_beta   90.00
_cell.angle_gamma   90.00
#
_symmetry.space_group_name_H-M   'P 1'
#
loop_
_entity.id
_entity.type
_entity.pdbx_description
1 polymer ?
#
loop_
_entity_poly.entity_id
_entity_poly.type
_entity_poly.pdbx_seq_one_letter_code
_entity_poly.pdbx_strand_id
1 'polypeptide(L)'
;MKRLDIVISLLLSLLLTIGVGYNGNKMIIVTGCLFLALIFLSSKRWLKWLVIFPIGLVAVLYFQSGYIYGHPNIGIIASLVETNKRESIEFLLAVPIKVWLLNILLVMLFCYYLARIQFVFQWHKSAILVGGICFYFSSLSLFINHIYSSTEHYLVQMKAIRNSIHQTADWTILSAKPKYKNYVLIVGESMRKDYMSAYGYPMDTTPFLAKTPAILVNGYLSTASHTAVSLPRTLGMSHGLDLHPVNNIITLANAAKIKTIWLSNQGFIGKYDTAVSAIAVHATEKQFLKKGNFLTNNTSDYALLPLFKQALAQPYNGSKLIVLHIMGSHENFCDRIKKDIYGLKDKDLSCYLSTYNQTDTIIKTVVNDLKATNESYSLFYFSDHGLDNVSRVKGQTQLVHGDLYKQNYEVPLIEIASDIKQHIQLNKHISAFDFMSIFSHWIGVKTTQLPAFSVYQAPLVKNIQVLSGNQMVPFNSLKNDPDEIIEPQ
;
A
#
# COMPACT_ATOMS: atom_id res chain seq x y z
N MET A 1 43.65 -19.04 12.73
CA MET A 1 42.67 -18.20 12.02
C MET A 1 43.31 -16.86 11.74
N LYS A 2 43.29 -16.35 10.50
CA LYS A 2 43.82 -15.00 10.25
C LYS A 2 42.86 -13.99 10.89
N ARG A 3 43.35 -12.91 11.49
CA ARG A 3 42.50 -11.85 12.06
C ARG A 3 41.47 -11.35 11.05
N LEU A 4 41.86 -11.31 9.78
CA LEU A 4 41.01 -10.94 8.64
C LEU A 4 39.75 -11.83 8.50
N ASP A 5 39.87 -13.15 8.67
CA ASP A 5 38.75 -14.09 8.49
C ASP A 5 37.65 -13.87 9.56
N ILE A 6 38.08 -13.55 10.79
CA ILE A 6 37.19 -13.22 11.91
C ILE A 6 36.45 -11.92 11.60
N VAL A 7 37.19 -10.88 11.21
CA VAL A 7 36.63 -9.57 10.89
C VAL A 7 35.60 -9.69 9.76
N ILE A 8 35.91 -10.43 8.70
CA ILE A 8 34.98 -10.66 7.59
C ILE A 8 33.72 -11.39 8.06
N SER A 9 33.87 -12.43 8.89
CA SER A 9 32.72 -13.19 9.40
C SER A 9 31.81 -12.34 10.29
N LEU A 10 32.39 -11.46 11.12
CA LEU A 10 31.65 -10.53 11.97
C LEU A 10 30.94 -9.45 11.15
N LEU A 11 31.62 -8.85 10.17
CA LEU A 11 31.03 -7.86 9.27
C LEU A 11 29.89 -8.45 8.43
N LEU A 12 30.07 -9.67 7.92
CA LEU A 12 29.03 -10.39 7.20
C LEU A 12 27.81 -10.65 8.09
N SER A 13 28.03 -11.07 9.33
CA SER A 13 26.97 -11.29 10.32
C SER A 13 26.18 -10.02 10.61
N LEU A 14 26.88 -8.89 10.77
CA LEU A 14 26.27 -7.58 11.01
C LEU A 14 25.42 -7.13 9.82
N LEU A 15 25.99 -7.16 8.60
CA LEU A 15 25.28 -6.71 7.40
C LEU A 15 24.05 -7.58 7.10
N LEU A 16 24.15 -8.90 7.23
CA LEU A 16 23.00 -9.80 7.05
C LEU A 16 21.90 -9.55 8.09
N THR A 17 22.29 -9.29 9.35
CA THR A 17 21.33 -8.99 10.42
C THR A 17 20.60 -7.67 10.19
N ILE A 18 21.31 -6.63 9.73
CA ILE A 18 20.71 -5.33 9.37
C ILE A 18 19.81 -5.48 8.14
N GLY A 19 20.25 -6.28 7.17
CA GLY A 19 19.60 -6.48 5.88
C GLY A 19 18.26 -7.21 5.93
N VAL A 20 17.92 -7.88 7.04
CA VAL A 20 16.61 -8.53 7.22
C VAL A 20 15.55 -7.62 7.86
N GLY A 21 15.89 -6.37 8.17
CA GLY A 21 14.89 -5.33 8.47
C GLY A 21 14.43 -5.19 9.93
N TYR A 22 15.09 -5.83 10.90
CA TYR A 22 14.72 -5.76 12.33
C TYR A 22 15.46 -4.66 13.12
N ASN A 23 15.78 -3.55 12.47
CA ASN A 23 16.71 -2.53 12.99
C ASN A 23 16.21 -1.78 14.26
N GLY A 24 14.94 -1.93 14.63
CA GLY A 24 14.33 -1.30 15.81
C GLY A 24 14.61 -1.99 17.15
N ASN A 25 15.15 -3.22 17.15
CA ASN A 25 15.36 -3.99 18.39
C ASN A 25 16.83 -4.44 18.52
N LYS A 26 17.57 -3.78 19.42
CA LYS A 26 18.99 -4.04 19.68
C LYS A 26 19.26 -5.49 20.10
N MET A 27 18.35 -6.11 20.86
CA MET A 27 18.52 -7.50 21.31
C MET A 27 18.50 -8.45 20.12
N ILE A 28 17.53 -8.29 19.22
CA ILE A 28 17.39 -9.10 17.99
C ILE A 28 18.63 -8.97 17.10
N ILE A 29 19.20 -7.77 17.01
CA ILE A 29 20.42 -7.53 16.24
C ILE A 29 21.62 -8.25 16.87
N VAL A 30 21.81 -8.11 18.18
CA VAL A 30 22.95 -8.72 18.87
C VAL A 30 22.87 -10.24 18.81
N THR A 31 21.70 -10.83 19.12
CA THR A 31 21.50 -12.29 19.06
C THR A 31 21.66 -12.82 17.63
N GLY A 32 21.16 -12.11 16.61
CA GLY A 32 21.35 -12.45 15.21
C GLY A 32 22.81 -12.42 14.77
N CYS A 33 23.54 -11.36 15.13
CA CYS A 33 24.97 -11.25 14.84
C CYS A 33 25.77 -12.36 15.50
N LEU A 34 25.49 -12.66 16.78
CA LEU A 34 26.15 -13.73 17.51
C LEU A 34 25.87 -15.11 16.90
N PHE A 35 24.61 -15.38 16.55
CA PHE A 35 24.24 -16.63 15.90
C PHE A 35 24.95 -16.83 14.55
N LEU A 36 24.90 -15.82 13.68
CA LEU A 36 25.55 -15.88 12.37
C LEU A 36 27.07 -15.98 12.49
N ALA A 37 27.68 -15.27 13.44
CA ALA A 37 29.11 -15.36 13.69
C ALA A 37 29.51 -16.77 14.13
N LEU A 38 28.76 -17.39 15.05
CA LEU A 38 28.98 -18.78 15.48
C LEU A 38 28.84 -19.77 14.32
N ILE A 39 27.86 -19.58 13.44
CA ILE A 39 27.67 -20.42 12.25
C ILE A 39 28.82 -20.26 11.25
N PHE A 40 29.18 -19.03 10.88
CA PHE A 40 30.23 -18.77 9.91
C PHE A 40 31.59 -19.23 10.41
N LEU A 41 31.85 -19.01 11.70
CA LEU A 41 33.06 -19.50 12.35
C LEU A 41 33.05 -21.00 12.55
N SER A 42 31.99 -21.75 12.23
CA SER A 42 31.97 -23.21 12.41
C SER A 42 31.98 -24.02 11.11
N SER A 43 31.81 -23.36 9.96
CA SER A 43 31.23 -24.00 8.79
C SER A 43 32.07 -25.13 8.16
N LYS A 44 31.68 -26.38 8.42
CA LYS A 44 32.06 -27.55 7.62
C LYS A 44 31.66 -27.35 6.15
N ARG A 45 32.41 -27.95 5.21
CA ARG A 45 32.19 -27.77 3.76
C ARG A 45 30.76 -28.10 3.31
N TRP A 46 30.13 -29.15 3.86
CA TRP A 46 28.74 -29.49 3.51
C TRP A 46 27.74 -28.45 4.05
N LEU A 47 27.89 -27.99 5.29
CA LEU A 47 27.02 -26.97 5.92
C LEU A 47 27.09 -25.66 5.13
N LYS A 48 28.28 -25.32 4.65
CA LYS A 48 28.55 -24.15 3.83
C LYS A 48 27.70 -24.10 2.57
N TRP A 49 27.67 -25.21 1.83
CA TRP A 49 27.02 -25.27 0.52
C TRP A 49 25.54 -25.67 0.60
N LEU A 50 25.14 -26.49 1.58
CA LEU A 50 23.75 -26.96 1.70
C LEU A 50 22.86 -26.04 2.53
N VAL A 51 23.42 -25.26 3.46
CA VAL A 51 22.63 -24.45 4.40
C VAL A 51 22.98 -22.98 4.29
N ILE A 52 24.26 -22.63 4.46
CA ILE A 52 24.69 -21.22 4.51
C ILE A 52 24.54 -20.55 3.15
N PHE A 53 24.92 -21.24 2.06
CA PHE A 53 24.82 -20.68 0.72
C PHE A 53 23.37 -20.31 0.32
N PRO A 54 22.37 -21.21 0.42
CA PRO A 54 20.98 -20.85 0.09
C PRO A 54 20.42 -19.73 0.97
N ILE A 55 20.61 -19.80 2.29
CA ILE A 55 20.10 -18.77 3.22
C ILE A 55 20.79 -17.43 2.97
N GLY A 56 22.10 -17.43 2.79
CA GLY A 56 22.86 -16.22 2.49
C GLY A 56 22.49 -15.61 1.15
N LEU A 57 22.20 -16.42 0.12
CA LEU A 57 21.71 -15.95 -1.16
C LEU A 57 20.36 -15.24 -1.02
N VAL A 58 19.39 -15.83 -0.30
CA VAL A 58 18.10 -15.19 -0.01
C VAL A 58 18.28 -13.87 0.73
N ALA A 59 19.13 -13.85 1.76
CA ALA A 59 19.37 -12.64 2.53
C ALA A 59 20.09 -11.53 1.73
N VAL A 60 21.02 -11.89 0.82
CA VAL A 60 21.68 -10.96 -0.10
C VAL A 60 20.68 -10.34 -1.07
N LEU A 61 19.79 -11.15 -1.64
CA LEU A 61 18.74 -10.69 -2.56
C LEU A 61 17.71 -9.81 -1.83
N TYR A 62 17.38 -10.16 -0.60
CA TYR A 62 16.41 -9.42 0.21
C TYR A 62 16.96 -8.12 0.82
N PHE A 63 18.29 -7.99 0.95
CA PHE A 63 18.93 -6.90 1.71
C PHE A 63 18.40 -5.51 1.36
N GLN A 64 18.16 -5.22 0.08
CA GLN A 64 17.66 -3.91 -0.35
C GLN A 64 16.24 -3.66 0.20
N SER A 65 15.35 -4.62 -0.01
CA SER A 65 13.98 -4.58 0.52
C SER A 65 14.00 -4.50 2.05
N GLY A 66 14.79 -5.33 2.72
CA GLY A 66 14.86 -5.36 4.17
C GLY A 66 15.44 -4.08 4.79
N TYR A 67 16.39 -3.45 4.12
CA TYR A 67 16.99 -2.20 4.60
C TYR A 67 16.04 -1.00 4.45
N ILE A 68 15.26 -0.95 3.37
CA ILE A 68 14.38 0.18 3.05
C ILE A 68 12.98 -0.01 3.65
N TYR A 69 12.35 -1.16 3.39
CA TYR A 69 10.94 -1.44 3.69
C TYR A 69 10.74 -2.28 4.98
N GLY A 70 11.82 -2.69 5.65
CA GLY A 70 11.75 -3.44 6.89
C GLY A 70 11.60 -4.95 6.70
N HIS A 71 11.17 -5.67 7.74
CA HIS A 71 11.11 -7.13 7.71
C HIS A 71 10.01 -7.66 6.77
N PRO A 72 10.03 -8.95 6.39
CA PRO A 72 8.99 -9.53 5.54
C PRO A 72 7.60 -9.30 6.13
N ASN A 73 6.68 -8.87 5.28
CA ASN A 73 5.27 -8.68 5.61
C ASN A 73 4.43 -9.03 4.37
N ILE A 74 3.10 -9.14 4.53
CA ILE A 74 2.20 -9.50 3.42
C ILE A 74 2.30 -8.52 2.23
N GLY A 75 2.57 -7.23 2.50
CA GLY A 75 2.75 -6.21 1.46
C GLY A 75 3.97 -6.50 0.58
N ILE A 76 5.12 -6.80 1.17
CA ILE A 76 6.35 -7.17 0.45
C ILE A 76 6.15 -8.46 -0.36
N ILE A 77 5.46 -9.46 0.19
CA ILE A 77 5.14 -10.69 -0.55
C ILE A 77 4.21 -10.39 -1.73
N ALA A 78 3.18 -9.56 -1.52
CA ALA A 78 2.27 -9.15 -2.56
C ALA A 78 3.02 -8.40 -3.67
N SER A 79 3.87 -7.42 -3.34
CA SER A 79 4.72 -6.72 -4.32
C SER A 79 5.63 -7.67 -5.08
N LEU A 80 6.22 -8.68 -4.43
CA LEU A 80 7.08 -9.66 -5.11
C LEU A 80 6.31 -10.51 -6.13
N VAL A 81 5.07 -10.90 -5.82
CA VAL A 81 4.25 -11.78 -6.67
C VAL A 81 3.48 -11.00 -7.74
N GLU A 82 2.96 -9.83 -7.39
CA GLU A 82 2.17 -8.97 -8.27
C GLU A 82 3.02 -7.98 -9.06
N THR A 83 4.34 -7.88 -8.89
CA THR A 83 5.13 -6.92 -9.68
C THR A 83 5.21 -7.30 -11.16
N ASN A 84 5.36 -6.29 -12.00
CA ASN A 84 5.72 -6.45 -13.41
C ASN A 84 7.11 -5.88 -13.71
N LYS A 85 7.60 -6.12 -14.94
CA LYS A 85 8.94 -5.66 -15.37
C LYS A 85 9.17 -4.17 -15.11
N ARG A 86 8.16 -3.32 -15.31
CA ARG A 86 8.31 -1.86 -15.16
C ARG A 86 8.40 -1.49 -13.68
N GLU A 87 7.53 -2.04 -12.84
CA GLU A 87 7.59 -1.86 -11.38
C GLU A 87 8.92 -2.37 -10.81
N SER A 88 9.45 -3.50 -11.31
CA SER A 88 10.79 -3.97 -10.92
C SER A 88 11.91 -3.01 -11.32
N ILE A 89 11.84 -2.40 -12.51
CA ILE A 89 12.82 -1.38 -12.92
C ILE A 89 12.68 -0.12 -12.06
N GLU A 90 11.45 0.33 -11.83
CA GLU A 90 11.13 1.48 -10.98
C GLU A 90 11.66 1.28 -9.55
N PHE A 91 11.49 0.07 -8.98
CA PHE A 91 12.07 -0.30 -7.69
C PHE A 91 13.60 -0.21 -7.72
N LEU A 92 14.27 -0.83 -8.70
CA LEU A 92 15.74 -0.82 -8.78
C LEU A 92 16.33 0.59 -8.92
N LEU A 93 15.63 1.48 -9.62
CA LEU A 93 16.02 2.89 -9.80
C LEU A 93 15.74 3.74 -8.54
N ALA A 94 14.70 3.40 -7.78
CA ALA A 94 14.35 4.09 -6.53
C ALA A 94 15.31 3.75 -5.36
N VAL A 95 16.06 2.64 -5.45
CA VAL A 95 17.00 2.23 -4.40
C VAL A 95 18.16 3.24 -4.29
N PRO A 96 18.39 3.84 -3.10
CA PRO A 96 19.47 4.79 -2.92
C PRO A 96 20.86 4.20 -3.19
N ILE A 97 21.76 4.99 -3.77
CA ILE A 97 23.14 4.58 -4.10
C ILE A 97 23.87 3.99 -2.89
N LYS A 98 23.65 4.54 -1.69
CA LYS A 98 24.24 4.01 -0.44
C LYS A 98 23.84 2.55 -0.19
N VAL A 99 22.59 2.19 -0.46
CA VAL A 99 22.08 0.82 -0.28
C VAL A 99 22.71 -0.12 -1.31
N TRP A 100 22.88 0.34 -2.56
CA TRP A 100 23.65 -0.38 -3.59
C TRP A 100 25.10 -0.65 -3.14
N LEU A 101 25.80 0.35 -2.62
CA LEU A 101 27.18 0.19 -2.13
C LEU A 101 27.26 -0.83 -0.97
N LEU A 102 26.32 -0.78 -0.03
CA LEU A 102 26.25 -1.74 1.07
C LEU A 102 25.96 -3.17 0.57
N ASN A 103 25.08 -3.32 -0.43
CA ASN A 103 24.75 -4.62 -1.00
C ASN A 103 25.94 -5.22 -1.79
N ILE A 104 26.68 -4.40 -2.57
CA ILE A 104 27.91 -4.83 -3.25
C ILE A 104 28.96 -5.28 -2.23
N LEU A 105 29.16 -4.52 -1.15
CA LEU A 105 30.04 -4.92 -0.04
C LEU A 105 29.62 -6.27 0.56
N LEU A 106 28.32 -6.45 0.81
CA LEU A 106 27.78 -7.71 1.32
C LEU A 106 28.08 -8.88 0.38
N VAL A 107 27.85 -8.72 -0.92
CA VAL A 107 28.16 -9.74 -1.94
C VAL A 107 29.65 -10.09 -1.95
N MET A 108 30.54 -9.09 -1.90
CA MET A 108 31.99 -9.31 -1.87
C MET A 108 32.42 -10.10 -0.62
N LEU A 109 31.91 -9.72 0.56
CA LEU A 109 32.20 -10.41 1.82
C LEU A 109 31.65 -11.85 1.80
N PHE A 110 30.45 -12.06 1.26
CA PHE A 110 29.85 -13.37 1.14
C PHE A 110 30.62 -14.28 0.18
N CYS A 111 31.02 -13.78 -1.00
CA CYS A 111 31.88 -14.50 -1.94
C CYS A 111 33.25 -14.83 -1.34
N TYR A 112 33.87 -13.89 -0.63
CA TYR A 112 35.12 -14.14 0.09
C TYR A 112 34.97 -15.25 1.12
N TYR A 113 33.92 -15.17 1.95
CA TYR A 113 33.59 -16.21 2.92
C TYR A 113 33.45 -17.56 2.21
N LEU A 114 32.72 -17.62 1.09
CA LEU A 114 32.51 -18.86 0.33
C LEU A 114 33.80 -19.45 -0.25
N ALA A 115 34.71 -18.62 -0.74
CA ALA A 115 35.93 -19.06 -1.41
C ALA A 115 37.10 -19.37 -0.45
N ARG A 116 37.31 -18.54 0.59
CA ARG A 116 38.55 -18.54 1.36
C ARG A 116 38.44 -19.12 2.76
N ILE A 117 37.28 -19.00 3.41
CA ILE A 117 37.12 -19.42 4.80
C ILE A 117 36.86 -20.93 4.84
N GLN A 118 37.83 -21.69 5.36
CA GLN A 118 37.75 -23.12 5.60
C GLN A 118 38.13 -23.38 7.05
N PHE A 119 37.14 -23.35 7.94
CA PHE A 119 37.38 -23.56 9.36
C PHE A 119 36.29 -24.45 9.96
N VAL A 120 36.70 -25.28 10.92
CA VAL A 120 35.81 -26.19 11.64
C VAL A 120 35.93 -25.83 13.12
N PHE A 121 34.97 -25.09 13.64
CA PHE A 121 34.81 -24.90 15.08
C PHE A 121 34.45 -26.25 15.70
N GLN A 122 35.09 -26.59 16.82
CA GLN A 122 34.74 -27.78 17.57
C GLN A 122 33.51 -27.46 18.45
N TRP A 123 32.36 -28.02 18.09
CA TRP A 123 31.14 -27.83 18.85
C TRP A 123 31.22 -28.55 20.19
N HIS A 124 31.30 -27.77 21.27
CA HIS A 124 30.95 -28.27 22.60
C HIS A 124 29.43 -28.22 22.79
N LYS A 125 28.89 -29.08 23.67
CA LYS A 125 27.44 -29.11 23.97
C LYS A 125 26.89 -27.74 24.37
N SER A 126 27.69 -26.94 25.09
CA SER A 126 27.39 -25.56 25.45
C SER A 126 27.25 -24.63 24.24
N ALA A 127 28.11 -24.76 23.22
CA ALA A 127 28.04 -23.95 22.00
C ALA A 127 26.79 -24.26 21.17
N ILE A 128 26.35 -25.53 21.15
CA ILE A 128 25.10 -25.93 20.49
C ILE A 128 23.89 -25.33 21.21
N LEU A 129 23.86 -25.43 22.55
CA LEU A 129 22.79 -24.86 23.36
C LEU A 129 22.71 -23.33 23.20
N VAL A 130 23.84 -22.64 23.31
CA VAL A 130 23.94 -21.19 23.10
C VAL A 130 23.52 -20.83 21.68
N GLY A 131 23.99 -21.58 20.67
CA GLY A 131 23.59 -21.37 19.27
C GLY A 131 22.08 -21.51 19.06
N GLY A 132 21.44 -22.50 19.69
CA GLY A 132 19.98 -22.70 19.61
C GLY A 132 19.20 -21.56 20.27
N ILE A 133 19.63 -21.08 21.43
CA ILE A 133 19.03 -19.94 22.11
C ILE A 133 19.22 -18.66 21.26
N CYS A 134 20.43 -18.42 20.78
CA CYS A 134 20.71 -17.28 19.91
C CYS A 134 19.89 -17.33 18.63
N PHE A 135 19.68 -18.51 18.04
CA PHE A 135 18.80 -18.69 16.88
C PHE A 135 17.36 -18.29 17.18
N TYR A 136 16.79 -18.84 18.25
CA TYR A 136 15.38 -18.61 18.60
C TYR A 136 15.07 -17.11 18.77
N PHE A 137 16.00 -16.37 19.37
CA PHE A 137 15.88 -14.91 19.54
C PHE A 137 16.54 -14.10 18.40
N SER A 138 17.01 -14.73 17.32
CA SER A 138 17.69 -14.05 16.22
C SER A 138 16.72 -13.41 15.24
N SER A 139 17.21 -12.39 14.54
CA SER A 139 16.53 -11.82 13.38
C SER A 139 16.25 -12.84 12.28
N LEU A 140 17.08 -13.88 12.14
CA LEU A 140 16.91 -14.91 11.12
C LEU A 140 15.73 -15.85 11.44
N SER A 141 15.52 -16.22 12.70
CA SER A 141 14.33 -17.01 13.08
C SER A 141 13.04 -16.22 12.85
N LEU A 142 13.03 -14.94 13.22
CA LEU A 142 11.89 -14.06 12.94
C LEU A 142 11.67 -13.87 11.44
N PHE A 143 12.74 -13.66 10.67
CA PHE A 143 12.69 -13.55 9.22
C PHE A 143 12.02 -14.77 8.57
N ILE A 144 12.40 -15.98 8.97
CA ILE A 144 11.80 -17.23 8.47
C ILE A 144 10.31 -17.29 8.85
N ASN A 145 9.97 -17.01 10.10
CA ASN A 145 8.59 -17.04 10.58
C ASN A 145 7.71 -16.02 9.84
N HIS A 146 8.20 -14.80 9.64
CA HIS A 146 7.48 -13.75 8.92
C HIS A 146 7.34 -14.06 7.42
N ILE A 147 8.37 -14.59 6.75
CA ILE A 147 8.21 -15.08 5.36
C ILE A 147 7.10 -16.12 5.28
N TYR A 148 7.13 -17.11 6.18
CA TYR A 148 6.13 -18.18 6.18
C TYR A 148 4.72 -17.62 6.41
N SER A 149 4.50 -16.87 7.50
CA SER A 149 3.19 -16.30 7.84
C SER A 149 2.69 -15.31 6.78
N SER A 150 3.55 -14.43 6.26
CA SER A 150 3.16 -13.48 5.22
C SER A 150 2.80 -14.17 3.91
N THR A 151 3.53 -15.22 3.54
CA THR A 151 3.20 -16.02 2.36
C THR A 151 1.88 -16.75 2.55
N GLU A 152 1.66 -17.36 3.71
CA GLU A 152 0.41 -18.05 4.01
C GLU A 152 -0.78 -17.08 3.96
N HIS A 153 -0.69 -15.94 4.64
CA HIS A 153 -1.73 -14.90 4.62
C HIS A 153 -2.02 -14.39 3.20
N TYR A 154 -0.97 -14.13 2.41
CA TYR A 154 -1.12 -13.71 1.02
C TYR A 154 -1.80 -14.80 0.16
N LEU A 155 -1.42 -16.07 0.32
CA LEU A 155 -2.03 -17.18 -0.41
C LEU A 155 -3.51 -17.36 -0.03
N VAL A 156 -3.87 -17.23 1.25
CA VAL A 156 -5.27 -17.27 1.71
C VAL A 156 -6.05 -16.11 1.08
N GLN A 157 -5.51 -14.89 1.14
CA GLN A 157 -6.13 -13.72 0.53
C GLN A 157 -6.35 -13.91 -0.98
N MET A 158 -5.32 -14.33 -1.71
CA MET A 158 -5.40 -14.54 -3.15
C MET A 158 -6.32 -15.69 -3.53
N LYS A 159 -6.43 -16.71 -2.68
CA LYS A 159 -7.43 -17.78 -2.87
C LYS A 159 -8.85 -17.21 -2.76
N ALA A 160 -9.14 -16.37 -1.75
CA ALA A 160 -10.44 -15.74 -1.61
C ALA A 160 -10.78 -14.84 -2.82
N ILE A 161 -9.82 -14.03 -3.27
CA ILE A 161 -9.94 -13.14 -4.44
C ILE A 161 -10.15 -13.93 -5.73
N ARG A 162 -9.38 -14.99 -5.98
CA ARG A 162 -9.53 -15.80 -7.20
C ARG A 162 -10.86 -16.54 -7.23
N ASN A 163 -11.29 -17.06 -6.07
CA ASN A 163 -12.58 -17.73 -5.96
C ASN A 163 -13.74 -16.76 -6.22
N SER A 164 -13.64 -15.51 -5.75
CA SER A 164 -14.73 -14.54 -5.90
C SER A 164 -15.06 -14.19 -7.35
N ILE A 165 -14.09 -14.26 -8.26
CA ILE A 165 -14.29 -13.98 -9.70
C ILE A 165 -15.38 -14.88 -10.30
N HIS A 166 -15.48 -16.12 -9.83
CA HIS A 166 -16.42 -17.13 -10.34
C HIS A 166 -17.64 -17.32 -9.44
N GLN A 167 -17.67 -16.67 -8.28
CA GLN A 167 -18.80 -16.73 -7.37
C GLN A 167 -19.83 -15.65 -7.69
N THR A 168 -21.08 -15.95 -7.36
CA THR A 168 -22.17 -14.98 -7.41
C THR A 168 -22.33 -14.35 -6.04
N ALA A 169 -22.38 -13.03 -5.97
CA ALA A 169 -22.68 -12.31 -4.74
C ALA A 169 -24.10 -12.63 -4.25
N ASP A 170 -24.27 -12.72 -2.93
CA ASP A 170 -25.49 -13.19 -2.28
C ASP A 170 -26.29 -12.04 -1.61
N TRP A 171 -26.22 -10.84 -2.18
CA TRP A 171 -26.89 -9.65 -1.66
C TRP A 171 -28.40 -9.83 -1.49
N THR A 172 -28.91 -9.54 -0.30
CA THR A 172 -30.36 -9.44 -0.05
C THR A 172 -30.73 -7.96 0.05
N ILE A 173 -31.21 -7.40 -1.06
CA ILE A 173 -31.59 -5.99 -1.14
C ILE A 173 -32.92 -5.75 -0.43
N LEU A 174 -32.89 -5.00 0.68
CA LEU A 174 -34.08 -4.57 1.41
C LEU A 174 -34.72 -3.34 0.76
N SER A 175 -33.90 -2.43 0.25
CA SER A 175 -34.36 -1.27 -0.53
C SER A 175 -33.21 -0.70 -1.36
N ALA A 176 -33.51 -0.24 -2.57
CA ALA A 176 -32.58 0.52 -3.41
C ALA A 176 -33.27 1.82 -3.86
N LYS A 177 -32.82 2.95 -3.32
CA LYS A 177 -33.35 4.29 -3.61
C LYS A 177 -32.18 5.24 -3.86
N PRO A 178 -31.44 5.08 -4.97
CA PRO A 178 -30.33 5.97 -5.27
C PRO A 178 -30.81 7.42 -5.42
N LYS A 179 -30.15 8.32 -4.70
CA LYS A 179 -30.45 9.75 -4.68
C LYS A 179 -29.93 10.48 -5.93
N TYR A 180 -28.76 10.09 -6.42
CA TYR A 180 -28.08 10.75 -7.52
C TYR A 180 -28.17 9.95 -8.82
N LYS A 181 -28.15 10.65 -9.96
CA LYS A 181 -28.08 10.05 -11.29
C LYS A 181 -26.69 9.49 -11.57
N ASN A 182 -25.64 10.22 -11.18
CA ASN A 182 -24.26 9.86 -11.41
C ASN A 182 -23.47 9.77 -10.08
N TYR A 183 -23.02 8.57 -9.75
CA TYR A 183 -22.05 8.32 -8.69
C TYR A 183 -20.67 8.18 -9.31
N VAL A 184 -19.69 8.90 -8.80
CA VAL A 184 -18.29 8.77 -9.23
C VAL A 184 -17.44 8.39 -8.05
N LEU A 185 -16.69 7.30 -8.17
CA LEU A 185 -15.72 6.90 -7.16
C LEU A 185 -14.31 7.02 -7.74
N ILE A 186 -13.52 7.93 -7.21
CA ILE A 186 -12.11 8.06 -7.57
C ILE A 186 -11.29 7.32 -6.51
N VAL A 187 -10.69 6.20 -6.90
CA VAL A 187 -9.77 5.42 -6.07
C VAL A 187 -8.36 5.94 -6.32
N GLY A 188 -7.83 6.66 -5.34
CA GLY A 188 -6.49 7.24 -5.31
C GLY A 188 -5.40 6.25 -4.88
N GLU A 189 -4.17 6.73 -4.92
CA GLU A 189 -2.95 5.94 -4.71
C GLU A 189 -1.93 6.75 -3.90
N SER A 190 -1.45 6.19 -2.79
CA SER A 190 -0.29 6.66 -2.02
C SER A 190 -0.34 8.12 -1.51
N MET A 191 -1.52 8.73 -1.41
CA MET A 191 -1.70 10.11 -0.93
C MET A 191 -1.96 10.16 0.58
N ARG A 192 -1.02 10.76 1.32
CA ARG A 192 -1.21 11.09 2.74
C ARG A 192 -2.08 12.34 2.88
N LYS A 193 -2.96 12.34 3.87
CA LYS A 193 -3.84 13.49 4.16
C LYS A 193 -3.06 14.74 4.59
N ASP A 194 -1.96 14.58 5.33
CA ASP A 194 -1.20 15.66 5.97
C ASP A 194 -0.43 16.58 5.00
N TYR A 195 -0.28 16.19 3.74
CA TYR A 195 0.30 17.02 2.67
C TYR A 195 -0.75 17.78 1.84
N MET A 196 -2.04 17.70 2.18
CA MET A 196 -3.12 18.36 1.44
C MET A 196 -3.45 19.74 2.04
N SER A 197 -3.41 20.81 1.24
CA SER A 197 -3.79 22.15 1.70
C SER A 197 -5.25 22.22 2.17
N ALA A 198 -6.11 21.41 1.55
CA ALA A 198 -7.51 21.23 1.98
C ALA A 198 -7.67 20.66 3.41
N TYR A 199 -6.61 20.09 4.00
CA TYR A 199 -6.56 19.61 5.38
C TYR A 199 -5.60 20.42 6.27
N GLY A 200 -5.12 21.57 5.79
CA GLY A 200 -4.28 22.48 6.58
C GLY A 200 -2.78 22.46 6.27
N TYR A 201 -2.33 21.71 5.26
CA TYR A 201 -0.93 21.79 4.82
C TYR A 201 -0.60 23.20 4.30
N PRO A 202 0.52 23.82 4.71
CA PRO A 202 0.79 25.24 4.43
C PRO A 202 1.02 25.59 2.96
N MET A 203 1.46 24.64 2.13
CA MET A 203 1.64 24.87 0.70
C MET A 203 0.37 24.49 -0.06
N ASP A 204 -0.02 25.29 -1.04
CA ASP A 204 -1.28 25.10 -1.77
C ASP A 204 -1.25 23.90 -2.75
N THR A 205 -1.36 22.69 -2.21
CA THR A 205 -1.28 21.41 -2.92
C THR A 205 -2.60 20.96 -3.54
N THR A 206 -3.73 21.34 -2.93
CA THR A 206 -5.08 20.96 -3.38
C THR A 206 -6.02 22.17 -3.45
N PRO A 207 -5.71 23.18 -4.29
CA PRO A 207 -6.42 24.46 -4.33
C PRO A 207 -7.91 24.36 -4.66
N PHE A 208 -8.32 23.40 -5.51
CA PHE A 208 -9.74 23.19 -5.81
C PHE A 208 -10.47 22.58 -4.61
N LEU A 209 -9.93 21.50 -4.05
CA LEU A 209 -10.52 20.82 -2.90
C LEU A 209 -10.62 21.72 -1.68
N ALA A 210 -9.64 22.60 -1.44
CA ALA A 210 -9.65 23.54 -0.32
C ALA A 210 -10.77 24.60 -0.37
N LYS A 211 -11.42 24.80 -1.53
CA LYS A 211 -12.41 25.88 -1.75
C LYS A 211 -13.76 25.37 -2.21
N THR A 212 -13.82 24.20 -2.85
CA THR A 212 -15.09 23.67 -3.37
C THR A 212 -16.02 23.26 -2.23
N PRO A 213 -17.33 23.50 -2.33
CA PRO A 213 -18.31 22.85 -1.45
C PRO A 213 -18.09 21.34 -1.48
N ALA A 214 -17.79 20.79 -0.32
CA ALA A 214 -17.35 19.42 -0.14
C ALA A 214 -17.45 19.03 1.34
N ILE A 215 -17.42 17.73 1.58
CA ILE A 215 -17.29 17.17 2.92
C ILE A 215 -15.96 16.42 2.97
N LEU A 216 -15.08 16.85 3.87
CA LEU A 216 -13.74 16.30 4.05
C LEU A 216 -13.69 15.56 5.38
N VAL A 217 -13.42 14.25 5.35
CA VAL A 217 -13.27 13.45 6.57
C VAL A 217 -11.83 13.58 7.09
N ASN A 218 -11.67 14.32 8.19
CA ASN A 218 -10.41 14.45 8.88
C ASN A 218 -10.28 13.35 9.94
N GLY A 219 -9.74 12.21 9.51
CA GLY A 219 -9.59 11.01 10.33
C GLY A 219 -9.97 9.71 9.61
N TYR A 220 -10.03 9.70 8.27
CA TYR A 220 -10.21 8.46 7.53
C TYR A 220 -8.90 7.64 7.50
N LEU A 221 -9.00 6.37 7.88
CA LEU A 221 -7.87 5.47 8.00
C LEU A 221 -8.02 4.30 7.02
N SER A 222 -7.01 4.06 6.19
CA SER A 222 -7.00 2.90 5.29
C SER A 222 -6.99 1.57 6.07
N THR A 223 -7.42 0.49 5.43
CA THR A 223 -7.46 -0.83 6.07
C THR A 223 -6.05 -1.40 6.25
N ALA A 224 -5.15 -1.13 5.29
CA ALA A 224 -3.76 -1.54 5.27
C ALA A 224 -2.89 -0.46 4.59
N SER A 225 -1.57 -0.64 4.63
CA SER A 225 -0.59 0.32 4.09
C SER A 225 -0.03 -0.01 2.71
N HIS A 226 -0.63 -0.97 2.01
CA HIS A 226 -0.24 -1.38 0.65
C HIS A 226 -1.49 -1.65 -0.18
N THR A 227 -1.49 -1.24 -1.45
CA THR A 227 -2.63 -1.35 -2.39
C THR A 227 -3.23 -2.75 -2.43
N ALA A 228 -2.38 -3.78 -2.62
CA ALA A 228 -2.78 -5.19 -2.76
C ALA A 228 -3.48 -5.76 -1.52
N VAL A 229 -3.31 -5.12 -0.36
CA VAL A 229 -3.88 -5.55 0.92
C VAL A 229 -5.04 -4.64 1.32
N SER A 230 -4.93 -3.34 1.05
CA SER A 230 -5.87 -2.30 1.45
C SER A 230 -7.13 -2.30 0.60
N LEU A 231 -6.99 -2.19 -0.73
CA LEU A 231 -8.14 -2.07 -1.62
C LEU A 231 -9.11 -3.25 -1.60
N PRO A 232 -8.69 -4.54 -1.61
CA PRO A 232 -9.66 -5.63 -1.52
C PRO A 232 -10.52 -5.57 -0.25
N ARG A 233 -9.95 -5.10 0.88
CA ARG A 233 -10.67 -4.96 2.15
C ARG A 233 -11.55 -3.72 2.21
N THR A 234 -11.13 -2.62 1.58
CA THR A 234 -11.92 -1.39 1.49
C THR A 234 -13.12 -1.59 0.54
N LEU A 235 -12.91 -2.22 -0.61
CA LEU A 235 -13.89 -2.32 -1.69
C LEU A 235 -14.74 -3.60 -1.66
N GLY A 236 -14.35 -4.57 -0.84
CA GLY A 236 -15.06 -5.83 -0.59
C GLY A 236 -15.49 -5.94 0.88
N MET A 237 -16.43 -6.84 1.16
CA MET A 237 -16.76 -7.17 2.54
C MET A 237 -15.52 -7.76 3.22
N SER A 238 -15.18 -7.22 4.39
CA SER A 238 -14.05 -7.69 5.17
C SER A 238 -14.24 -7.42 6.65
N HIS A 239 -13.57 -8.21 7.47
CA HIS A 239 -13.48 -8.00 8.92
C HIS A 239 -12.06 -8.34 9.39
N GLY A 240 -11.20 -7.32 9.45
CA GLY A 240 -9.79 -7.49 9.77
C GLY A 240 -9.06 -8.36 8.74
N LEU A 241 -8.60 -9.54 9.16
CA LEU A 241 -7.92 -10.49 8.27
C LEU A 241 -8.89 -11.22 7.33
N ASP A 242 -10.15 -11.37 7.73
CA ASP A 242 -11.17 -12.07 6.95
C ASP A 242 -11.62 -11.23 5.77
N LEU A 243 -11.66 -11.83 4.58
CA LEU A 243 -11.92 -11.15 3.31
C LEU A 243 -12.92 -11.96 2.49
N HIS A 244 -14.05 -11.34 2.15
CA HIS A 244 -15.13 -11.89 1.33
C HIS A 244 -15.34 -11.02 0.09
N PRO A 245 -14.43 -11.07 -0.90
CA PRO A 245 -14.38 -10.08 -1.97
C PRO A 245 -15.46 -10.27 -3.05
N VAL A 246 -16.26 -11.34 -2.98
CA VAL A 246 -17.42 -11.55 -3.85
C VAL A 246 -18.50 -10.51 -3.61
N ASN A 247 -18.72 -10.16 -2.34
CA ASN A 247 -19.61 -9.09 -1.93
C ASN A 247 -18.78 -7.80 -1.90
N ASN A 248 -18.85 -7.04 -3.00
CA ASN A 248 -18.05 -5.84 -3.20
C ASN A 248 -18.91 -4.70 -3.74
N ILE A 249 -18.32 -3.51 -3.84
CA ILE A 249 -19.02 -2.30 -4.27
C ILE A 249 -19.70 -2.46 -5.64
N ILE A 250 -19.11 -3.25 -6.54
CA ILE A 250 -19.61 -3.44 -7.90
C ILE A 250 -20.76 -4.43 -7.91
N THR A 251 -20.61 -5.57 -7.22
CA THR A 251 -21.70 -6.56 -7.13
C THR A 251 -22.90 -6.01 -6.37
N LEU A 252 -22.70 -5.16 -5.37
CA LEU A 252 -23.77 -4.46 -4.66
C LEU A 252 -24.51 -3.46 -5.57
N ALA A 253 -23.76 -2.61 -6.28
CA ALA A 253 -24.34 -1.65 -7.22
C ALA A 253 -25.14 -2.35 -8.34
N ASN A 254 -24.59 -3.44 -8.89
CA ASN A 254 -25.29 -4.26 -9.89
C ASN A 254 -26.58 -4.88 -9.32
N ALA A 255 -26.55 -5.42 -8.10
CA ALA A 255 -27.73 -5.98 -7.43
C ALA A 255 -28.82 -4.91 -7.20
N ALA A 256 -28.42 -3.66 -7.00
CA ALA A 256 -29.30 -2.50 -6.91
C ALA A 256 -29.71 -1.89 -8.28
N LYS A 257 -29.39 -2.54 -9.40
CA LYS A 257 -29.65 -2.07 -10.77
C LYS A 257 -29.02 -0.70 -11.08
N ILE A 258 -27.86 -0.42 -10.50
CA ILE A 258 -27.01 0.73 -10.86
C ILE A 258 -26.02 0.26 -11.93
N LYS A 259 -25.92 0.96 -13.05
CA LYS A 259 -24.96 0.61 -14.11
C LYS A 259 -23.53 0.88 -13.63
N THR A 260 -22.66 -0.11 -13.70
CA THR A 260 -21.27 -0.02 -13.20
C THR A 260 -20.26 0.06 -14.33
N ILE A 261 -19.38 1.07 -14.27
CA ILE A 261 -18.33 1.31 -15.26
C ILE A 261 -17.01 1.49 -14.51
N TRP A 262 -15.99 0.68 -14.83
CA TRP A 262 -14.67 0.76 -14.19
C TRP A 262 -13.60 1.22 -15.19
N LEU A 263 -12.97 2.35 -14.93
CA LEU A 263 -11.90 2.92 -15.76
C LEU A 263 -10.61 2.98 -14.92
N SER A 264 -9.56 2.30 -15.36
CA SER A 264 -8.32 2.14 -14.58
C SER A 264 -7.09 2.57 -15.36
N ASN A 265 -6.28 3.43 -14.77
CA ASN A 265 -4.91 3.70 -15.21
C ASN A 265 -3.87 2.78 -14.53
N GLN A 266 -4.28 2.05 -13.50
CA GLN A 266 -3.48 0.96 -12.95
C GLN A 266 -3.56 -0.31 -13.83
N GLY A 267 -2.48 -1.09 -13.77
CA GLY A 267 -2.24 -2.28 -14.58
C GLY A 267 -3.17 -3.45 -14.32
N PHE A 268 -3.37 -4.23 -15.37
CA PHE A 268 -3.88 -5.59 -15.30
C PHE A 268 -2.67 -6.52 -15.54
N ILE A 269 -2.28 -7.30 -14.53
CA ILE A 269 -1.25 -8.32 -14.68
C ILE A 269 -1.98 -9.63 -14.97
N GLY A 270 -1.56 -10.32 -16.04
CA GLY A 270 -2.17 -11.54 -16.57
C GLY A 270 -3.69 -11.49 -16.74
N LYS A 271 -4.42 -12.58 -16.42
CA LYS A 271 -5.88 -12.69 -16.58
C LYS A 271 -6.52 -12.70 -15.18
N TYR A 272 -6.71 -11.49 -14.63
CA TYR A 272 -7.29 -11.19 -13.31
C TYR A 272 -6.32 -11.31 -12.11
N ASP A 273 -5.01 -11.09 -12.29
CA ASP A 273 -4.02 -11.46 -11.25
C ASP A 273 -3.84 -10.47 -10.09
N THR A 274 -4.43 -9.27 -10.12
CA THR A 274 -4.35 -8.32 -8.98
C THR A 274 -5.67 -8.24 -8.22
N ALA A 275 -5.59 -7.97 -6.92
CA ALA A 275 -6.75 -7.86 -6.03
C ALA A 275 -7.82 -6.88 -6.53
N VAL A 276 -7.39 -5.74 -7.09
CA VAL A 276 -8.30 -4.71 -7.61
C VAL A 276 -8.99 -5.17 -8.90
N SER A 277 -8.26 -5.88 -9.76
CA SER A 277 -8.80 -6.38 -11.03
C SER A 277 -9.92 -7.42 -10.83
N ALA A 278 -9.82 -8.20 -9.74
CA ALA A 278 -10.83 -9.18 -9.35
C ALA A 278 -12.13 -8.53 -8.84
N ILE A 279 -12.10 -7.29 -8.33
CA ILE A 279 -13.32 -6.52 -8.04
C ILE A 279 -13.87 -5.91 -9.33
N ALA A 280 -12.99 -5.29 -10.13
CA ALA A 280 -13.37 -4.61 -11.37
C ALA A 280 -13.98 -5.57 -12.42
N VAL A 281 -13.64 -6.87 -12.38
CA VAL A 281 -14.19 -7.86 -13.33
C VAL A 281 -15.71 -7.93 -13.30
N HIS A 282 -16.32 -7.65 -12.15
CA HIS A 282 -17.77 -7.68 -11.94
C HIS A 282 -18.47 -6.44 -12.52
N ALA A 283 -17.73 -5.44 -13.02
CA ALA A 283 -18.33 -4.24 -13.60
C ALA A 283 -18.99 -4.56 -14.94
N THR A 284 -20.12 -3.89 -15.22
CA THR A 284 -20.85 -4.04 -16.48
C THR A 284 -19.96 -3.68 -17.66
N GLU A 285 -19.21 -2.58 -17.52
CA GLU A 285 -18.19 -2.16 -18.47
C GLU A 285 -16.88 -1.90 -17.73
N LYS A 286 -15.74 -2.25 -18.36
CA LYS A 286 -14.42 -2.05 -17.79
C LYS A 286 -13.39 -1.73 -18.86
N GLN A 287 -12.52 -0.77 -18.57
CA GLN A 287 -11.42 -0.39 -19.43
C GLN A 287 -10.16 -0.12 -18.61
N PHE A 288 -9.08 -0.84 -18.95
CA PHE A 288 -7.76 -0.67 -18.38
C PHE A 288 -6.85 -0.03 -19.44
N LEU A 289 -6.23 1.10 -19.09
CA LEU A 289 -5.27 1.78 -19.96
C LEU A 289 -3.97 0.97 -20.10
N LYS A 290 -3.63 0.19 -19.07
CA LYS A 290 -2.45 -0.68 -19.02
C LYS A 290 -2.89 -2.14 -19.15
N LYS A 291 -2.81 -2.70 -20.36
CA LYS A 291 -3.26 -4.08 -20.69
C LYS A 291 -2.15 -5.14 -20.56
N GLY A 292 -1.15 -4.94 -19.70
CA GLY A 292 -0.12 -5.95 -19.43
C GLY A 292 0.85 -6.28 -20.58
N ASN A 293 0.77 -5.60 -21.74
CA ASN A 293 1.77 -5.77 -22.80
C ASN A 293 3.15 -5.28 -22.37
N PHE A 294 4.20 -5.96 -22.84
CA PHE A 294 5.63 -5.80 -22.51
C PHE A 294 6.23 -4.37 -22.59
N LEU A 295 5.46 -3.38 -23.04
CA LEU A 295 5.81 -1.97 -23.29
C LEU A 295 4.70 -1.02 -22.79
N THR A 296 4.16 -1.19 -21.58
CA THR A 296 3.20 -0.20 -21.07
C THR A 296 3.91 1.12 -20.75
N ASN A 297 3.50 2.18 -21.45
CA ASN A 297 3.98 3.53 -21.21
C ASN A 297 3.55 4.01 -19.81
N ASN A 298 4.32 4.93 -19.24
CA ASN A 298 3.96 5.70 -18.06
C ASN A 298 2.80 6.65 -18.39
N THR A 299 1.60 6.09 -18.51
CA THR A 299 0.39 6.78 -18.92
C THR A 299 -0.06 7.71 -17.80
N SER A 300 -0.27 8.98 -18.14
CA SER A 300 -0.81 9.98 -17.22
C SER A 300 -2.28 9.74 -16.90
N ASP A 301 -2.70 10.01 -15.66
CA ASP A 301 -4.10 9.86 -15.23
C ASP A 301 -5.08 10.74 -16.02
N TYR A 302 -4.61 11.82 -16.65
CA TYR A 302 -5.42 12.62 -17.58
C TYR A 302 -6.01 11.79 -18.74
N ALA A 303 -5.40 10.64 -19.07
CA ALA A 303 -5.92 9.73 -20.09
C ALA A 303 -7.25 9.07 -19.71
N LEU A 304 -7.66 9.10 -18.43
CA LEU A 304 -8.97 8.64 -17.99
C LEU A 304 -10.09 9.64 -18.31
N LEU A 305 -9.80 10.94 -18.44
CA LEU A 305 -10.83 11.98 -18.61
C LEU A 305 -11.67 11.82 -19.90
N PRO A 306 -11.08 11.50 -21.08
CA PRO A 306 -11.89 11.23 -22.26
C PRO A 306 -12.81 10.01 -22.08
N LEU A 307 -12.34 8.96 -21.41
CA LEU A 307 -13.13 7.76 -21.13
C LEU A 307 -14.24 8.03 -20.12
N PHE A 308 -13.95 8.83 -19.10
CA PHE A 308 -14.93 9.31 -18.14
C PHE A 308 -16.06 10.06 -18.85
N LYS A 309 -15.71 11.00 -19.73
CA LYS A 309 -16.71 11.78 -20.49
C LYS A 309 -17.58 10.91 -21.39
N GLN A 310 -16.99 9.89 -22.02
CA GLN A 310 -17.75 8.89 -22.79
C GLN A 310 -18.72 8.12 -21.90
N ALA A 311 -18.25 7.57 -20.77
CA ALA A 311 -19.09 6.85 -19.81
C ALA A 311 -20.22 7.72 -19.23
N LEU A 312 -19.94 9.00 -18.97
CA LEU A 312 -20.90 9.98 -18.48
C LEU A 312 -21.97 10.30 -19.54
N ALA A 313 -21.62 10.36 -20.82
CA ALA A 313 -22.58 10.62 -21.90
C ALA A 313 -23.46 9.41 -22.27
N GLN A 314 -23.10 8.19 -21.85
CA GLN A 314 -23.88 7.00 -22.18
C GLN A 314 -25.30 7.07 -21.56
N PRO A 315 -26.36 6.86 -22.37
CA PRO A 315 -27.74 6.88 -21.87
C PRO A 315 -28.00 5.67 -20.97
N TYR A 316 -28.68 5.90 -19.85
CA TYR A 316 -29.15 4.85 -18.96
C TYR A 316 -30.39 5.30 -18.19
N ASN A 317 -31.45 4.49 -18.18
CA ASN A 317 -32.68 4.77 -17.42
C ASN A 317 -32.54 4.26 -15.98
N GLY A 318 -31.62 4.88 -15.23
CA GLY A 318 -31.29 4.57 -13.84
C GLY A 318 -30.07 5.35 -13.38
N SER A 319 -29.49 5.00 -12.24
CA SER A 319 -28.23 5.60 -11.77
C SER A 319 -27.01 4.89 -12.32
N LYS A 320 -25.90 5.61 -12.48
CA LYS A 320 -24.60 5.08 -12.88
C LYS A 320 -23.59 5.18 -11.75
N LEU A 321 -22.74 4.19 -11.61
CA LEU A 321 -21.50 4.23 -10.82
C LEU A 321 -20.33 4.17 -11.79
N ILE A 322 -19.52 5.23 -11.82
CA ILE A 322 -18.29 5.31 -12.63
C ILE A 322 -17.10 5.33 -11.68
N VAL A 323 -16.28 4.28 -11.71
CA VAL A 323 -15.06 4.19 -10.91
C VAL A 323 -13.87 4.65 -11.75
N LEU A 324 -13.09 5.60 -11.23
CA LEU A 324 -11.81 6.03 -11.79
C LEU A 324 -10.69 5.56 -10.85
N HIS A 325 -9.91 4.58 -11.27
CA HIS A 325 -8.77 4.09 -10.50
C HIS A 325 -7.48 4.70 -11.07
N ILE A 326 -6.92 5.66 -10.33
CA ILE A 326 -5.79 6.48 -10.77
C ILE A 326 -4.45 5.93 -10.27
N MET A 327 -3.37 6.38 -10.88
CA MET A 327 -2.00 6.11 -10.43
C MET A 327 -1.54 7.11 -9.36
N GLY A 328 -2.20 8.28 -9.27
CA GLY A 328 -2.10 9.18 -8.13
C GLY A 328 -0.66 9.54 -7.76
N SER A 329 -0.32 9.33 -6.50
CA SER A 329 0.99 9.66 -5.92
C SER A 329 1.86 8.43 -5.72
N HIS A 330 1.76 7.42 -6.59
CA HIS A 330 2.61 6.24 -6.56
C HIS A 330 4.11 6.60 -6.63
N GLU A 331 4.96 5.83 -5.94
CA GLU A 331 6.42 5.99 -5.87
C GLU A 331 7.07 6.26 -7.24
N ASN A 332 8.22 6.95 -7.24
CA ASN A 332 8.80 7.66 -8.40
C ASN A 332 7.89 8.81 -8.87
N PHE A 333 7.63 9.76 -7.97
CA PHE A 333 6.63 10.82 -8.15
C PHE A 333 6.85 11.69 -9.38
N CYS A 334 8.11 11.96 -9.73
CA CYS A 334 8.43 12.80 -10.89
C CYS A 334 7.98 12.16 -12.22
N ASP A 335 7.90 10.83 -12.28
CA ASP A 335 7.38 10.12 -13.44
C ASP A 335 5.85 10.34 -13.57
N ARG A 336 5.14 10.62 -12.47
CA ARG A 336 3.66 10.77 -12.49
C ARG A 336 3.19 12.12 -13.04
N ILE A 337 4.09 13.11 -13.09
CA ILE A 337 3.79 14.50 -13.45
C ILE A 337 4.46 14.91 -14.75
N LYS A 338 3.86 15.86 -15.47
CA LYS A 338 4.52 16.50 -16.62
C LYS A 338 5.55 17.53 -16.20
N LYS A 339 5.33 18.18 -15.06
CA LYS A 339 6.14 19.29 -14.56
C LYS A 339 6.05 19.35 -13.04
N ASP A 340 7.20 19.53 -12.41
CA ASP A 340 7.31 19.95 -11.01
C ASP A 340 6.96 21.44 -10.89
N ILE A 341 5.88 21.75 -10.18
CA ILE A 341 5.33 23.10 -10.08
C ILE A 341 5.79 23.85 -8.82
N TYR A 342 6.36 23.15 -7.85
CA TYR A 342 6.83 23.75 -6.58
C TYR A 342 8.34 24.02 -6.59
N GLY A 343 9.12 23.25 -7.33
CA GLY A 343 10.56 23.48 -7.51
C GLY A 343 11.37 23.50 -6.22
N LEU A 344 11.02 22.66 -5.24
CA LEU A 344 11.74 22.57 -3.97
C LEU A 344 13.14 21.98 -4.16
N LYS A 345 14.05 22.30 -3.23
CA LYS A 345 15.39 21.69 -3.19
C LYS A 345 15.32 20.18 -3.00
N ASP A 346 14.38 19.74 -2.18
CA ASP A 346 14.03 18.34 -2.02
C ASP A 346 13.16 17.90 -3.21
N LYS A 347 13.80 17.26 -4.19
CA LYS A 347 13.17 16.96 -5.48
C LYS A 347 12.05 15.93 -5.34
N ASP A 348 12.25 14.92 -4.49
CA ASP A 348 11.27 13.85 -4.27
C ASP A 348 10.02 14.42 -3.63
N LEU A 349 10.16 15.25 -2.58
CA LEU A 349 9.04 15.97 -2.00
C LEU A 349 8.37 16.91 -3.01
N SER A 350 9.14 17.69 -3.78
CA SER A 350 8.57 18.62 -4.77
C SER A 350 7.70 17.91 -5.81
N CYS A 351 8.18 16.77 -6.32
CA CYS A 351 7.42 15.96 -7.25
C CYS A 351 6.20 15.32 -6.57
N TYR A 352 6.32 14.85 -5.33
CA TYR A 352 5.20 14.34 -4.54
C TYR A 352 4.10 15.38 -4.38
N LEU A 353 4.42 16.60 -3.95
CA LEU A 353 3.41 17.66 -3.83
C LEU A 353 2.79 18.02 -5.20
N SER A 354 3.56 17.92 -6.27
CA SER A 354 3.04 18.16 -7.63
C SER A 354 2.02 17.09 -8.07
N THR A 355 2.10 15.83 -7.57
CA THR A 355 1.07 14.81 -7.86
C THR A 355 -0.27 15.15 -7.19
N TYR A 356 -0.25 15.87 -6.06
CA TYR A 356 -1.45 16.32 -5.35
C TYR A 356 -2.20 17.34 -6.20
N ASN A 357 -1.49 18.32 -6.74
CA ASN A 357 -2.07 19.33 -7.62
C ASN A 357 -2.65 18.73 -8.92
N GLN A 358 -1.96 17.72 -9.48
CA GLN A 358 -2.47 16.96 -10.61
C GLN A 358 -3.77 16.21 -10.27
N THR A 359 -3.81 15.53 -9.13
CA THR A 359 -5.02 14.82 -8.65
C THR A 359 -6.17 15.79 -8.40
N ASP A 360 -5.90 16.92 -7.73
CA ASP A 360 -6.86 18.02 -7.50
C ASP A 360 -7.43 18.56 -8.82
N THR A 361 -6.59 18.73 -9.84
CA THR A 361 -6.99 19.16 -11.19
C THR A 361 -7.86 18.13 -11.91
N ILE A 362 -7.57 16.83 -11.75
CA ILE A 362 -8.40 15.74 -12.30
C ILE A 362 -9.78 15.75 -11.63
N ILE A 363 -9.84 15.82 -10.29
CA ILE A 363 -11.10 15.89 -9.54
C ILE A 363 -11.90 17.13 -9.99
N LYS A 364 -11.26 18.30 -10.11
CA LYS A 364 -11.88 19.52 -10.64
C LYS A 364 -12.50 19.30 -12.02
N THR A 365 -11.77 18.63 -12.92
CA THR A 365 -12.25 18.38 -14.29
C THR A 365 -13.46 17.45 -14.30
N VAL A 366 -13.40 16.36 -13.52
CA VAL A 366 -14.52 15.43 -13.34
C VAL A 366 -15.76 16.13 -12.79
N VAL A 367 -15.60 16.97 -11.75
CA VAL A 367 -16.72 17.75 -11.18
C VAL A 367 -17.30 18.73 -12.20
N ASN A 368 -16.47 19.37 -13.02
CA ASN A 368 -16.96 20.28 -14.06
C ASN A 368 -17.74 19.54 -15.15
N ASP A 369 -17.26 18.38 -15.59
CA ASP A 369 -17.98 17.53 -16.55
C ASP A 369 -19.31 17.04 -15.97
N LEU A 370 -19.36 16.66 -14.67
CA LEU A 370 -20.60 16.31 -13.97
C LEU A 370 -21.60 17.48 -13.91
N LYS A 371 -21.12 18.70 -13.59
CA LYS A 371 -21.98 19.89 -13.57
C LYS A 371 -22.56 20.21 -14.95
N ALA A 372 -21.79 19.98 -16.01
CA ALA A 372 -22.21 20.26 -17.38
C ALA A 372 -23.38 19.38 -17.86
N THR A 373 -23.67 18.25 -17.20
CA THR A 373 -24.82 17.40 -17.56
C THR A 373 -26.15 17.94 -17.02
N ASN A 374 -26.14 18.86 -16.04
CA ASN A 374 -27.32 19.29 -15.27
C ASN A 374 -28.06 18.12 -14.57
N GLU A 375 -27.42 16.97 -14.39
CA GLU A 375 -27.97 15.83 -13.64
C GLU A 375 -27.47 15.84 -12.19
N SER A 376 -28.19 15.18 -11.28
CA SER A 376 -27.75 15.03 -9.89
C SER A 376 -26.53 14.10 -9.80
N TYR A 377 -25.54 14.46 -8.98
CA TYR A 377 -24.32 13.68 -8.82
C TYR A 377 -23.78 13.67 -7.39
N SER A 378 -23.03 12.63 -7.05
CA SER A 378 -22.10 12.62 -5.92
C SER A 378 -20.79 11.94 -6.31
N LEU A 379 -19.68 12.49 -5.86
CA LEU A 379 -18.33 12.04 -6.10
C LEU A 379 -17.67 11.73 -4.76
N PHE A 380 -17.14 10.53 -4.61
CA PHE A 380 -16.19 10.18 -3.56
C PHE A 380 -14.77 10.11 -4.12
N TYR A 381 -13.83 10.66 -3.37
CA TYR A 381 -12.40 10.42 -3.55
C TYR A 381 -11.82 9.89 -2.24
N PHE A 382 -11.04 8.81 -2.32
CA PHE A 382 -10.19 8.37 -1.22
C PHE A 382 -8.85 7.85 -1.73
N SER A 383 -7.80 7.91 -0.91
CA SER A 383 -6.53 7.22 -1.21
C SER A 383 -6.51 5.84 -0.56
N ASP A 384 -5.93 4.86 -1.24
CA ASP A 384 -5.85 3.48 -0.79
C ASP A 384 -4.97 3.31 0.48
N HIS A 385 -3.86 4.03 0.56
CA HIS A 385 -2.96 4.14 1.70
C HIS A 385 -2.11 5.43 1.60
N GLY A 386 -1.31 5.68 2.65
CA GLY A 386 -0.27 6.71 2.67
C GLY A 386 1.13 6.10 2.59
N LEU A 387 2.15 6.87 2.98
CA LEU A 387 3.57 6.52 2.88
C LEU A 387 4.32 7.02 4.12
N ASP A 388 5.50 6.48 4.40
CA ASP A 388 6.40 6.95 5.47
C ASP A 388 7.75 7.39 4.94
N ASN A 389 8.36 8.35 5.64
CA ASN A 389 9.69 8.86 5.31
C ASN A 389 10.79 7.94 5.88
N VAL A 390 11.57 7.31 5.00
CA VAL A 390 12.73 6.48 5.38
C VAL A 390 14.06 7.22 5.29
N SER A 391 14.05 8.48 4.86
CA SER A 391 15.26 9.31 4.83
C SER A 391 15.78 9.55 6.24
N ARG A 392 17.11 9.48 6.38
CA ARG A 392 17.81 9.88 7.63
C ARG A 392 18.59 11.17 7.46
N VAL A 393 18.47 11.81 6.30
CA VAL A 393 19.18 13.04 5.96
C VAL A 393 18.21 14.20 6.14
N LYS A 394 18.54 15.11 7.06
CA LYS A 394 17.70 16.29 7.33
C LYS A 394 17.47 17.10 6.06
N GLY A 395 16.20 17.36 5.73
CA GLY A 395 15.81 18.11 4.54
C GLY A 395 15.83 17.32 3.24
N GLN A 396 15.93 15.99 3.30
CA GLN A 396 15.65 15.08 2.20
C GLN A 396 14.52 14.15 2.59
N THR A 397 13.56 13.96 1.70
CA THR A 397 12.41 13.11 1.88
C THR A 397 12.55 11.90 0.99
N GLN A 398 12.32 10.72 1.54
CA GLN A 398 12.17 9.48 0.77
C GLN A 398 10.92 8.78 1.27
N LEU A 399 9.79 9.08 0.61
CA LEU A 399 8.51 8.45 0.95
C LEU A 399 8.40 7.10 0.26
N VAL A 400 8.19 6.06 1.05
CA VAL A 400 7.99 4.68 0.58
C VAL A 400 6.83 4.03 1.31
N HIS A 401 6.46 2.83 0.88
CA HIS A 401 5.56 2.00 1.66
C HIS A 401 6.20 1.52 2.98
N GLY A 402 5.38 1.40 4.01
CA GLY A 402 5.76 0.89 5.32
C GLY A 402 4.50 0.60 6.15
N ASP A 403 4.66 0.07 7.35
CA ASP A 403 3.53 -0.31 8.22
C ASP A 403 3.73 0.12 9.69
N LEU A 404 4.76 0.93 9.95
CA LEU A 404 5.20 1.31 11.29
C LEU A 404 4.57 2.62 11.78
N TYR A 405 4.16 3.50 10.86
CA TYR A 405 3.73 4.85 11.19
C TYR A 405 2.26 5.08 10.86
N LYS A 406 1.63 5.98 11.61
CA LYS A 406 0.23 6.37 11.38
C LYS A 406 -0.01 6.91 9.97
N GLN A 407 0.96 7.63 9.43
CA GLN A 407 0.87 8.26 8.11
C GLN A 407 0.86 7.26 6.95
N ASN A 408 1.23 6.01 7.18
CA ASN A 408 0.96 4.93 6.22
C ASN A 408 -0.55 4.65 6.05
N TYR A 409 -1.38 5.08 7.01
CA TYR A 409 -2.83 4.80 7.06
C TYR A 409 -3.70 6.05 6.97
N GLU A 410 -3.18 7.23 7.31
CA GLU A 410 -3.94 8.49 7.31
C GLU A 410 -4.12 9.05 5.89
N VAL A 411 -5.28 8.77 5.31
CA VAL A 411 -5.62 9.07 3.93
C VAL A 411 -6.82 10.02 3.82
N PRO A 412 -6.98 10.77 2.72
CA PRO A 412 -8.19 11.55 2.50
C PRO A 412 -9.40 10.67 2.24
N LEU A 413 -10.57 11.13 2.69
CA LEU A 413 -11.88 10.75 2.16
C LEU A 413 -12.70 12.02 1.97
N ILE A 414 -13.15 12.25 0.73
CA ILE A 414 -13.79 13.50 0.32
C ILE A 414 -15.07 13.19 -0.44
N GLU A 415 -16.14 13.92 -0.13
CA GLU A 415 -17.38 13.93 -0.90
C GLU A 415 -17.65 15.28 -1.55
N ILE A 416 -18.00 15.26 -2.82
CA ILE A 416 -18.53 16.42 -3.56
C ILE A 416 -19.84 16.01 -4.22
N ALA A 417 -20.94 16.69 -3.91
CA ALA A 417 -22.26 16.37 -4.47
C ALA A 417 -22.97 17.62 -4.98
N SER A 418 -23.92 17.42 -5.91
CA SER A 418 -24.69 18.52 -6.54
C SER A 418 -25.46 19.38 -5.53
N ASP A 419 -25.79 18.83 -4.37
CA ASP A 419 -26.55 19.46 -3.30
C ASP A 419 -25.74 19.81 -2.05
N ILE A 420 -24.45 19.47 -1.98
CA ILE A 420 -23.53 19.99 -0.97
C ILE A 420 -23.19 21.44 -1.32
N LYS A 421 -23.59 22.38 -0.46
CA LYS A 421 -23.39 23.84 -0.67
C LYS A 421 -22.35 24.46 0.24
N GLN A 422 -21.90 23.73 1.25
CA GLN A 422 -20.91 24.18 2.22
C GLN A 422 -19.61 23.38 2.08
N HIS A 423 -18.53 23.99 2.52
CA HIS A 423 -17.26 23.31 2.73
C HIS A 423 -17.18 22.89 4.20
N ILE A 424 -17.21 21.59 4.48
CA ILE A 424 -17.36 21.03 5.82
C ILE A 424 -16.19 20.07 6.09
N GLN A 425 -15.52 20.26 7.22
CA GLN A 425 -14.52 19.31 7.73
C GLN A 425 -15.15 18.48 8.86
N LEU A 426 -15.23 17.17 8.65
CA LEU A 426 -15.73 16.21 9.63
C LEU A 426 -14.54 15.63 10.41
N ASN A 427 -14.32 16.13 11.63
CA ASN A 427 -13.30 15.62 12.53
C ASN A 427 -13.79 14.35 13.23
N LYS A 428 -13.66 13.21 12.54
CA LYS A 428 -14.06 11.88 13.02
C LYS A 428 -13.08 10.83 12.54
N HIS A 429 -12.72 9.92 13.43
CA HIS A 429 -11.97 8.72 13.05
C HIS A 429 -12.92 7.71 12.39
N ILE A 430 -12.64 7.37 11.13
CA ILE A 430 -13.44 6.45 10.32
C ILE A 430 -12.52 5.39 9.73
N SER A 431 -12.87 4.13 9.90
CA SER A 431 -12.11 3.01 9.35
C SER A 431 -12.56 2.71 7.93
N ALA A 432 -11.63 2.46 7.02
CA ALA A 432 -11.94 1.94 5.69
C ALA A 432 -12.52 0.51 5.72
N PHE A 433 -12.44 -0.21 6.85
CA PHE A 433 -13.18 -1.47 7.04
C PHE A 433 -14.71 -1.24 7.02
N ASP A 434 -15.16 -0.04 7.37
CA ASP A 434 -16.57 0.34 7.31
C ASP A 434 -16.99 0.84 5.91
N PHE A 435 -16.06 0.89 4.93
CA PHE A 435 -16.31 1.51 3.63
C PHE A 435 -17.44 0.84 2.85
N MET A 436 -17.63 -0.48 2.94
CA MET A 436 -18.79 -1.14 2.32
C MET A 436 -20.12 -0.61 2.85
N SER A 437 -20.22 -0.37 4.16
CA SER A 437 -21.41 0.21 4.80
C SER A 437 -21.58 1.68 4.43
N ILE A 438 -20.49 2.45 4.40
CA ILE A 438 -20.46 3.85 3.91
C ILE A 438 -20.97 3.91 2.46
N PHE A 439 -20.44 3.05 1.59
CA PHE A 439 -20.78 2.96 0.19
C PHE A 439 -22.25 2.57 -0.02
N SER A 440 -22.74 1.55 0.69
CA SER A 440 -24.16 1.14 0.65
C SER A 440 -25.09 2.30 1.01
N HIS A 441 -24.76 3.05 2.08
CA HIS A 441 -25.51 4.25 2.45
C HIS A 441 -25.43 5.35 1.39
N TRP A 442 -24.23 5.61 0.86
CA TRP A 442 -23.97 6.62 -0.17
C TRP A 442 -24.79 6.38 -1.44
N ILE A 443 -24.87 5.15 -1.93
CA ILE A 443 -25.68 4.79 -3.10
C ILE A 443 -27.17 4.59 -2.80
N GLY A 444 -27.60 4.77 -1.55
CA GLY A 444 -29.00 4.64 -1.13
C GLY A 444 -29.52 3.20 -1.12
N VAL A 445 -28.66 2.24 -0.82
CA VAL A 445 -28.99 0.80 -0.78
C VAL A 445 -28.95 0.29 0.66
N LYS A 446 -29.96 -0.50 1.02
CA LYS A 446 -30.05 -1.21 2.30
C LYS A 446 -30.04 -2.71 2.04
N THR A 447 -29.24 -3.45 2.77
CA THR A 447 -29.11 -4.91 2.67
C THR A 447 -29.17 -5.55 4.05
N THR A 448 -29.32 -6.87 4.11
CA THR A 448 -29.22 -7.61 5.38
C THR A 448 -27.77 -7.82 5.82
N GLN A 449 -26.84 -7.85 4.88
CA GLN A 449 -25.42 -8.14 5.09
C GLN A 449 -24.64 -6.95 5.68
N LEU A 450 -25.05 -5.71 5.38
CA LEU A 450 -24.34 -4.51 5.81
C LEU A 450 -25.14 -3.70 6.83
N PRO A 451 -24.53 -3.29 7.94
CA PRO A 451 -25.18 -2.38 8.88
C PRO A 451 -25.39 -1.01 8.24
N ALA A 452 -26.43 -0.29 8.69
CA ALA A 452 -26.61 1.09 8.30
C ALA A 452 -25.51 1.95 8.93
N PHE A 453 -24.65 2.54 8.10
CA PHE A 453 -23.56 3.40 8.55
C PHE A 453 -23.46 4.63 7.66
N SER A 454 -23.43 5.80 8.28
CA SER A 454 -23.26 7.08 7.58
C SER A 454 -22.07 7.81 8.18
N VAL A 455 -21.15 8.30 7.35
CA VAL A 455 -20.00 9.10 7.80
C VAL A 455 -20.42 10.33 8.61
N TYR A 456 -21.60 10.90 8.31
CA TYR A 456 -22.13 12.06 9.03
C TYR A 456 -22.56 11.71 10.46
N GLN A 457 -23.08 10.50 10.66
CA GLN A 457 -23.62 10.03 11.95
C GLN A 457 -22.68 9.07 12.67
N ALA A 458 -21.50 8.80 12.11
CA ALA A 458 -20.52 7.90 12.70
C ALA A 458 -20.21 8.32 14.15
N PRO A 459 -20.22 7.38 15.11
CA PRO A 459 -19.87 7.67 16.49
C PRO A 459 -18.37 8.02 16.58
N LEU A 460 -17.99 8.71 17.66
CA LEU A 460 -16.58 8.93 17.97
C LEU A 460 -15.96 7.60 18.45
N VAL A 461 -15.14 6.98 17.60
CA VAL A 461 -14.43 5.74 17.92
C VAL A 461 -12.98 6.07 18.26
N LYS A 462 -12.55 5.69 19.47
CA LYS A 462 -11.15 5.90 19.92
C LYS A 462 -10.22 4.78 19.52
N ASN A 463 -10.72 3.55 19.38
CA ASN A 463 -9.92 2.35 19.17
C ASN A 463 -10.20 1.75 17.78
N ILE A 464 -9.67 2.40 16.73
CA ILE A 464 -9.67 1.82 15.39
C ILE A 464 -8.46 0.89 15.25
N GLN A 465 -8.65 -0.24 14.59
CA GLN A 465 -7.57 -1.15 14.22
C GLN A 465 -7.26 -1.03 12.73
N VAL A 466 -5.99 -1.21 12.39
CA VAL A 466 -5.48 -1.29 11.01
C VAL A 466 -4.69 -2.57 10.84
N LEU A 467 -4.57 -3.06 9.61
CA LEU A 467 -3.73 -4.20 9.28
C LEU A 467 -2.29 -3.72 9.05
N SER A 468 -1.42 -3.99 10.02
CA SER A 468 0.02 -3.72 9.96
C SER A 468 0.76 -5.03 9.75
N GLY A 469 1.43 -5.14 8.60
CA GLY A 469 1.95 -6.39 8.08
C GLY A 469 0.91 -7.51 8.12
N ASN A 470 1.13 -8.50 8.98
CA ASN A 470 0.29 -9.68 9.07
C ASN A 470 -0.78 -9.62 10.19
N GLN A 471 -0.90 -8.51 10.93
CA GLN A 471 -1.70 -8.45 12.16
C GLN A 471 -2.58 -7.21 12.26
N MET A 472 -3.74 -7.36 12.89
CA MET A 472 -4.57 -6.23 13.29
C MET A 472 -3.95 -5.56 14.52
N VAL A 473 -3.60 -4.29 14.40
CA VAL A 473 -3.01 -3.49 15.48
C VAL A 473 -3.87 -2.28 15.78
N PRO A 474 -3.99 -1.83 17.04
CA PRO A 474 -4.62 -0.55 17.35
C PRO A 474 -3.84 0.58 16.66
N PHE A 475 -4.53 1.44 15.89
CA PHE A 475 -3.91 2.56 15.19
C PHE A 475 -3.12 3.47 16.13
N ASN A 476 -3.65 3.72 17.33
CA ASN A 476 -2.98 4.55 18.35
C ASN A 476 -1.68 3.93 18.90
N SER A 477 -1.38 2.66 18.62
CA SER A 477 -0.12 2.01 19.01
C SER A 477 1.01 2.26 18.00
N LEU A 478 0.68 2.74 16.80
CA LEU A 478 1.65 3.11 15.78
C LEU A 478 2.35 4.42 16.14
N LYS A 479 3.59 4.56 15.66
CA LYS A 479 4.37 5.77 15.85
C LYS A 479 3.92 6.86 14.87
N ASN A 480 4.23 8.11 15.17
CA ASN A 480 4.18 9.15 14.15
C ASN A 480 5.47 9.09 13.31
N ASP A 481 5.34 9.38 12.02
CA ASP A 481 6.48 9.57 11.12
C ASP A 481 7.43 10.63 11.72
N PRO A 482 8.75 10.38 11.79
CA PRO A 482 9.72 11.24 12.47
C PRO A 482 9.77 12.71 11.98
N ASP A 483 9.32 12.99 10.75
CA ASP A 483 9.19 14.35 10.22
C ASP A 483 7.71 14.78 10.20
N GLU A 484 7.09 14.87 11.38
CA GLU A 484 5.67 15.25 11.52
C GLU A 484 5.42 16.67 10.98
N ILE A 485 4.50 16.78 10.03
CA ILE A 485 4.34 17.94 9.14
C ILE A 485 3.32 18.94 9.70
N ILE A 486 2.31 18.41 10.38
CA ILE A 486 1.24 19.15 11.03
C ILE A 486 1.15 18.59 12.45
N GLU A 487 1.37 19.43 13.46
CA GLU A 487 1.13 19.02 14.85
C GLU A 487 -0.37 18.69 15.03
N PRO A 488 -0.72 17.59 15.72
CA PRO A 488 -2.11 17.28 16.00
C PRO A 488 -2.76 18.44 16.79
N GLN A 489 -3.81 19.03 16.21
CA GLN A 489 -4.63 20.06 16.87
C GLN A 489 -5.46 19.48 18.01
#